data_AF-A0AAU6BL83-F1
#
_entry.id   AF-A0AAU6BL83-F1
#
_cell.length_a   1.000
_cell.length_b   1.000
_cell.length_c   1.000
_cell.angle_alpha   90.00
_cell.angle_beta   90.00
_cell.angle_gamma   90.00
#
_symmetry.space_group_name_H-M   'P 1'
#
loop_
_entity.id
_entity.type
_entity.pdbx_description
1 polymer ?
#
loop_
_entity_poly.entity_id
_entity_poly.type
_entity_poly.pdbx_seq_one_letter_code
_entity_poly.pdbx_strand_id
1 'polypeptide(L)'
;MAGLYEIWQRADVSRRLDVLSGFIAMGVAGDDDARRRLAQLIAGADAALSASPPDLAVASEHLDELVLWADTEWADHPHRPVEARPDEADRQTRDYAKDLRHAALPVRVRDEMGRIELSLEVRFLALCSRSELDCRIREDVFYVAGRAAMALDLGHLEAAEREIRRMEQVGSVESGEGRCLGMGWHQGSA
;
A
#
# COMPACT_ATOMS: atom_id res chain seq x y z
N MET A 1 11.76 17.37 -10.41
CA MET A 1 11.30 16.01 -10.05
C MET A 1 12.10 15.60 -8.84
N ALA A 2 11.43 15.18 -7.76
CA ALA A 2 12.12 14.64 -6.59
C ALA A 2 13.00 13.45 -7.00
N GLY A 3 14.20 13.36 -6.44
CA GLY A 3 15.07 12.21 -6.67
C GLY A 3 14.48 10.95 -6.06
N LEU A 4 14.84 9.76 -6.56
CA LEU A 4 14.40 8.48 -5.97
C LEU A 4 14.72 8.38 -4.47
N TYR A 5 15.85 8.95 -4.06
CA TYR A 5 16.27 9.00 -2.66
C TYR A 5 15.35 9.89 -1.80
N GLU A 6 14.92 11.03 -2.33
CA GLU A 6 13.99 11.95 -1.65
C GLU A 6 12.60 11.33 -1.51
N ILE A 7 12.12 10.63 -2.55
CA ILE A 7 10.87 9.85 -2.49
C ILE A 7 10.97 8.77 -1.42
N TRP A 8 12.11 8.07 -1.35
CA TRP A 8 12.34 7.04 -0.35
C TRP A 8 12.35 7.59 1.08
N GLN A 9 13.06 8.69 1.33
CA GLN A 9 13.07 9.33 2.65
C GLN A 9 11.69 9.84 3.05
N ARG A 10 10.96 10.47 2.11
CA ARG A 10 9.59 10.91 2.33
C ARG A 10 8.67 9.72 2.68
N ALA A 11 8.80 8.61 1.95
CA ALA A 11 8.04 7.40 2.19
C ALA A 11 8.31 6.80 3.57
N ASP A 12 9.58 6.77 4.00
CA ASP A 12 9.94 6.24 5.32
C ASP A 12 9.35 7.10 6.46
N VAL A 13 9.45 8.43 6.34
CA VAL A 13 8.87 9.36 7.32
C VAL A 13 7.35 9.22 7.36
N SER A 14 6.67 9.23 6.21
CA SER A 14 5.21 9.04 6.14
C SER A 14 4.77 7.71 6.75
N ARG A 15 5.46 6.61 6.44
CA ARG A 15 5.17 5.29 7.00
C ARG A 15 5.25 5.29 8.53
N ARG A 16 6.34 5.84 9.08
CA ARG A 16 6.56 5.87 10.54
C ARG A 16 5.55 6.77 11.24
N LEU A 17 5.21 7.91 10.63
CA LEU A 17 4.18 8.82 11.12
C LEU A 17 2.82 8.13 11.20
N ASP A 18 2.38 7.45 10.14
CA ASP A 18 1.08 6.76 10.10
C ASP A 18 0.97 5.68 11.19
N VAL A 19 2.02 4.86 11.33
CA VAL A 19 2.04 3.78 12.33
C VAL A 19 2.01 4.34 13.76
N LEU A 20 2.86 5.31 14.08
CA LEU A 20 2.94 5.87 15.42
C LEU A 20 1.74 6.74 15.78
N SER A 21 1.24 7.54 14.85
CA SER A 21 0.06 8.36 15.09
C SER A 21 -1.18 7.51 15.33
N GLY A 22 -1.37 6.44 14.56
CA GLY A 22 -2.46 5.48 14.79
C GLY A 22 -2.36 4.80 16.15
N PHE A 23 -1.15 4.40 16.56
CA PHE A 23 -0.91 3.85 17.89
C PHE A 23 -1.24 4.83 19.02
N ILE A 24 -0.70 6.05 18.95
CA ILE A 24 -0.93 7.08 19.98
C ILE A 24 -2.41 7.47 20.02
N ALA A 25 -3.09 7.59 18.86
CA ALA A 25 -4.51 7.90 18.79
C ALA A 25 -5.37 6.92 19.60
N MET A 26 -5.03 5.64 19.59
CA MET A 26 -5.71 4.64 20.43
C MET A 26 -5.47 4.89 21.93
N GLY A 27 -4.24 5.24 22.30
CA GLY A 27 -3.86 5.51 23.69
C GLY A 27 -4.49 6.79 24.26
N VAL A 28 -4.74 7.81 23.43
CA VAL A 28 -5.22 9.13 23.86
C VAL A 28 -6.72 9.34 23.63
N ALA A 29 -7.49 8.32 23.24
CA ALA A 29 -8.88 8.47 22.80
C ALA A 29 -9.81 9.17 23.84
N GLY A 30 -9.49 9.06 25.13
CA GLY A 30 -10.23 9.69 26.23
C GLY A 30 -9.67 11.03 26.73
N ASP A 31 -8.59 11.55 26.13
CA ASP A 31 -7.92 12.78 26.55
C ASP A 31 -7.95 13.82 25.42
N ASP A 32 -8.78 14.86 25.59
CA ASP A 32 -8.98 15.91 24.60
C ASP A 32 -7.73 16.76 24.35
N ASP A 33 -6.91 16.98 25.38
CA ASP A 33 -5.68 17.76 25.26
C ASP A 33 -4.63 16.97 24.50
N ALA A 34 -4.46 15.70 24.84
CA ALA A 34 -3.59 14.80 24.12
C ALA A 34 -4.04 14.61 22.66
N ARG A 35 -5.34 14.45 22.38
CA ARG A 35 -5.85 14.39 21.00
C ARG A 35 -5.54 15.65 20.20
N ARG A 36 -5.67 16.83 20.81
CA ARG A 36 -5.30 18.10 20.16
C ARG A 36 -3.81 18.19 19.87
N ARG A 37 -2.96 17.78 20.83
CA ARG A 37 -1.51 17.71 20.63
C ARG A 37 -1.14 16.77 19.47
N LEU A 38 -1.72 15.58 19.45
CA LEU A 38 -1.50 14.61 18.37
C LEU A 38 -1.89 15.20 17.00
N ALA A 39 -3.07 15.80 16.91
CA ALA A 39 -3.54 16.43 15.68
C ALA A 39 -2.61 17.57 15.20
N GLN A 40 -2.04 18.35 16.12
CA GLN A 40 -1.08 19.41 15.78
C GLN A 40 0.22 18.84 15.22
N LEU A 41 0.75 17.76 15.80
CA LEU A 41 1.97 17.10 15.31
C LEU A 41 1.77 16.50 13.93
N ILE A 42 0.65 15.81 13.70
CA ILE A 42 0.31 15.25 12.39
C ILE A 42 0.16 16.37 11.36
N ALA A 43 -0.59 17.42 11.68
CA ALA A 43 -0.79 18.54 10.76
C ALA A 43 0.53 19.26 10.41
N GLY A 44 1.44 19.40 11.38
CA GLY A 44 2.77 19.96 11.16
C GLY A 44 3.61 19.09 10.23
N ALA A 45 3.64 17.78 10.48
CA ALA A 45 4.35 16.82 9.65
C ALA A 45 3.79 16.78 8.22
N ASP A 46 2.47 16.73 8.06
CA ASP A 46 1.78 16.74 6.76
C ASP A 46 2.06 18.01 5.96
N ALA A 47 2.07 19.17 6.63
CA ALA A 47 2.40 20.45 6.01
C ALA A 47 3.86 20.45 5.50
N ALA A 48 4.80 19.95 6.30
CA ALA A 48 6.20 19.83 5.92
C ALA A 48 6.41 18.84 4.76
N LEU A 49 5.76 17.67 4.79
CA LEU A 49 5.80 16.67 3.72
C LEU A 49 5.18 17.18 2.40
N SER A 50 4.15 18.02 2.50
CA SER A 50 3.41 18.55 1.34
C SER A 50 4.00 19.83 0.76
N ALA A 51 5.00 20.42 1.41
CA ALA A 51 5.69 21.60 0.91
C ALA A 51 6.39 21.33 -0.44
N SER A 52 6.73 22.41 -1.15
CA SER A 52 7.42 22.35 -2.44
C SER A 52 8.65 23.27 -2.43
N PRO A 53 9.87 22.74 -2.20
CA PRO A 53 10.18 21.33 -1.93
C PRO A 53 9.72 20.85 -0.54
N PRO A 54 9.55 19.53 -0.31
CA PRO A 54 9.25 18.99 1.00
C PRO A 54 10.33 19.32 2.03
N ASP A 55 9.93 19.64 3.26
CA ASP A 55 10.85 19.85 4.38
C ASP A 55 10.93 18.59 5.23
N LEU A 56 11.80 17.66 4.82
CA LEU A 56 11.97 16.38 5.51
C LEU A 56 12.59 16.53 6.90
N ALA A 57 13.33 17.60 7.16
CA ALA A 57 13.89 17.85 8.49
C ALA A 57 12.77 18.17 9.48
N VAL A 58 11.89 19.13 9.13
CA VAL A 58 10.74 19.49 9.97
C VAL A 58 9.76 18.33 10.12
N ALA A 59 9.50 17.57 9.05
CA ALA A 59 8.65 16.38 9.15
C ALA A 59 9.26 15.31 10.09
N SER A 60 10.59 15.16 10.08
CA SER A 60 11.29 14.24 10.99
C SER A 60 11.28 14.73 12.43
N GLU A 61 11.36 16.04 12.67
CA GLU A 61 11.25 16.62 14.03
C GLU A 61 9.89 16.28 14.65
N HIS A 62 8.79 16.43 13.90
CA HIS A 62 7.47 16.04 14.36
C HIS A 62 7.35 14.53 14.62
N LEU A 63 7.98 13.71 13.77
CA LEU A 63 8.05 12.27 13.99
C LEU A 63 8.83 11.92 15.27
N ASP A 64 9.97 12.57 15.50
CA ASP A 64 10.79 12.37 16.70
C ASP A 64 10.04 12.78 17.96
N GLU A 65 9.21 13.83 17.91
CA GLU A 65 8.32 14.18 19.00
C GLU A 65 7.27 13.08 19.30
N LEU A 66 6.70 12.45 18.27
CA LEU A 66 5.79 11.32 18.44
C LEU A 66 6.51 10.09 19.01
N VAL A 67 7.75 9.81 18.55
CA VAL A 67 8.58 8.74 19.10
C VAL A 67 8.85 8.98 20.58
N LEU A 68 9.31 10.18 20.95
CA LEU A 68 9.59 10.53 22.34
C LEU A 68 8.34 10.40 23.20
N TRP A 69 7.18 10.83 22.69
CA TRP A 69 5.92 10.70 23.39
C TRP A 69 5.51 9.23 23.58
N ALA A 70 5.61 8.42 22.52
CA ALA A 70 5.39 6.98 22.57
C ALA A 70 6.27 6.28 23.62
N ASP A 71 7.54 6.66 23.65
CA ASP A 71 8.54 6.10 24.55
C ASP A 71 8.37 6.54 26.01
N THR A 72 7.79 7.72 26.24
CA THR A 72 7.58 8.24 27.60
C THR A 72 6.31 7.67 28.23
N GLU A 73 5.20 7.68 27.51
CA GLU A 73 3.88 7.36 28.07
C GLU A 73 3.48 5.88 27.88
N TRP A 74 4.03 5.21 26.87
CA TRP A 74 3.56 3.89 26.44
C TRP A 74 4.68 2.90 26.15
N ALA A 75 5.86 3.07 26.75
CA ALA A 75 7.02 2.18 26.56
C ALA A 75 6.69 0.68 26.69
N ASP A 76 5.90 0.35 27.71
CA ASP A 76 5.53 -1.01 28.11
C ASP A 76 4.15 -1.45 27.55
N HIS A 77 3.54 -0.66 26.67
CA HIS A 77 2.22 -0.99 26.15
C HIS A 77 2.29 -2.24 25.27
N PRO A 78 1.43 -3.26 25.46
CA PRO A 78 1.54 -4.56 24.80
C PRO A 78 1.39 -4.50 23.27
N HIS A 79 0.77 -3.43 22.77
CA HIS A 79 0.56 -3.18 21.33
C HIS A 79 1.45 -2.07 20.78
N ARG A 80 2.51 -1.66 21.50
CA ARG A 80 3.46 -0.67 20.98
C ARG A 80 4.07 -1.20 19.67
N PRO A 81 4.07 -0.40 18.58
CA PRO A 81 4.72 -0.79 17.34
C PRO A 81 6.19 -1.10 17.59
N VAL A 82 6.60 -2.33 17.31
CA VAL A 82 8.01 -2.73 17.34
C VAL A 82 8.66 -2.31 16.04
N GLU A 83 9.91 -1.90 16.11
CA GLU A 83 10.68 -1.61 14.90
C GLU A 83 10.72 -2.84 14.00
N ALA A 84 10.23 -2.68 12.77
CA ALA A 84 10.22 -3.74 11.78
C ALA A 84 11.65 -4.19 11.48
N ARG A 85 11.82 -5.46 11.11
CA ARG A 85 13.10 -5.95 10.60
C ARG A 85 13.48 -5.14 9.35
N PRO A 86 14.77 -4.94 9.04
CA PRO A 86 15.18 -4.11 7.91
C PRO A 86 14.50 -4.48 6.58
N ASP A 87 14.35 -5.77 6.29
CA ASP A 87 13.69 -6.25 5.07
C ASP A 87 12.18 -5.97 5.02
N GLU A 88 11.53 -5.93 6.18
CA GLU A 88 10.12 -5.59 6.32
C GLU A 88 9.90 -4.09 6.28
N ALA A 89 10.77 -3.32 6.93
CA ALA A 89 10.78 -1.86 6.84
C ALA A 89 10.94 -1.41 5.38
N ASP A 90 11.92 -1.99 4.65
CA ASP A 90 12.11 -1.70 3.23
C ASP A 90 10.89 -2.03 2.37
N ARG A 91 10.21 -3.14 2.69
CA ARG A 91 9.00 -3.57 1.97
C ARG A 91 7.85 -2.58 2.19
N GLN A 92 7.63 -2.17 3.43
CA GLN A 92 6.59 -1.20 3.78
C GLN A 92 6.93 0.18 3.18
N THR A 93 8.17 0.64 3.29
CA THR A 93 8.61 1.92 2.71
C THR A 93 8.47 1.92 1.18
N ARG A 94 8.70 0.78 0.52
CA ARG A 94 8.46 0.66 -0.92
C ARG A 94 7.00 0.88 -1.30
N ASP A 95 6.05 0.41 -0.49
CA ASP A 95 4.62 0.60 -0.75
C ASP A 95 4.23 2.07 -0.65
N TYR A 96 4.69 2.77 0.39
CA TYR A 96 4.55 4.23 0.51
C TYR A 96 5.24 4.98 -0.65
N ALA A 97 6.44 4.55 -1.05
CA ALA A 97 7.18 5.17 -2.13
C ALA A 97 6.48 5.00 -3.48
N LYS A 98 5.79 3.87 -3.70
CA LYS A 98 4.96 3.61 -4.88
C LYS A 98 3.86 4.67 -4.98
N ASP A 99 3.12 4.89 -3.90
CA ASP A 99 2.00 5.84 -3.89
C ASP A 99 2.47 7.28 -4.07
N LEU A 100 3.56 7.68 -3.41
CA LEU A 100 4.17 9.00 -3.58
C LEU A 100 4.67 9.22 -5.02
N ARG A 101 5.29 8.20 -5.61
CA ARG A 101 5.72 8.25 -7.00
C ARG A 101 4.53 8.41 -7.93
N HIS A 102 3.45 7.65 -7.71
CA HIS A 102 2.24 7.74 -8.51
C HIS A 102 1.61 9.12 -8.41
N ALA A 103 1.54 9.71 -7.21
CA ALA A 103 1.03 11.06 -6.99
C ALA A 103 1.83 12.15 -7.73
N ALA A 104 3.15 11.95 -7.90
CA ALA A 104 4.03 12.87 -8.61
C ALA A 104 3.96 12.78 -10.15
N LEU A 105 3.27 11.78 -10.70
CA LEU A 105 3.13 11.64 -12.15
C LEU A 105 2.19 12.71 -12.73
N PRO A 106 2.39 13.12 -14.00
CA PRO A 106 1.46 14.01 -14.69
C PRO A 106 0.04 13.44 -14.68
N VAL A 107 -0.97 14.31 -14.53
CA VAL A 107 -2.39 13.93 -14.46
C VAL A 107 -2.77 12.94 -15.56
N ARG A 108 -2.40 13.22 -16.82
CA ARG A 108 -2.68 12.32 -17.96
C ARG A 108 -2.14 10.90 -17.79
N VAL A 109 -0.96 10.76 -17.17
CA VAL A 109 -0.35 9.44 -16.91
C VAL A 109 -1.09 8.74 -15.78
N ARG A 110 -1.47 9.47 -14.72
CA ARG A 110 -2.27 8.92 -13.61
C ARG A 110 -3.65 8.47 -14.08
N ASP A 111 -4.33 9.27 -14.90
CA ASP A 111 -5.63 8.92 -15.46
C ASP A 111 -5.56 7.64 -16.30
N GLU A 112 -4.49 7.50 -17.10
CA GLU A 112 -4.26 6.31 -17.90
C GLU A 112 -3.92 5.08 -17.04
N MET A 113 -3.09 5.26 -16.01
CA MET A 113 -2.84 4.21 -15.01
C MET A 113 -4.13 3.74 -14.35
N GLY A 114 -4.95 4.68 -13.86
CA GLY A 114 -6.23 4.37 -13.23
C GLY A 114 -7.21 3.67 -14.18
N ARG A 115 -7.22 4.05 -15.47
CA ARG A 115 -7.99 3.33 -16.50
C ARG A 115 -7.54 1.88 -16.64
N ILE A 116 -6.23 1.63 -16.68
CA ILE A 116 -5.68 0.28 -16.83
C ILE A 116 -5.89 -0.54 -15.56
N GLU A 117 -5.71 0.06 -14.39
CA GLU A 117 -5.96 -0.56 -13.08
C GLU A 117 -7.41 -0.99 -12.92
N LEU A 118 -8.37 -0.08 -13.17
CA LEU A 118 -9.79 -0.41 -13.16
C LEU A 118 -10.11 -1.54 -14.15
N SER A 119 -9.46 -1.52 -15.32
CA SER A 119 -9.63 -2.57 -16.31
C SER A 119 -9.09 -3.92 -15.85
N LEU A 120 -7.96 -3.95 -15.13
CA LEU A 120 -7.41 -5.16 -14.51
C LEU A 120 -8.38 -5.70 -13.46
N GLU A 121 -8.83 -4.84 -12.52
CA GLU A 121 -9.71 -5.23 -11.43
C GLU A 121 -11.03 -5.82 -11.93
N VAL A 122 -11.72 -5.11 -12.83
CA VAL A 122 -13.01 -5.57 -13.38
C VAL A 122 -12.87 -6.93 -14.07
N ARG A 123 -11.83 -7.10 -14.91
CA ARG A 123 -11.59 -8.36 -15.64
C ARG A 123 -11.19 -9.50 -14.71
N PHE A 124 -10.34 -9.20 -13.73
CA PHE A 124 -9.89 -10.18 -12.74
C PHE A 124 -11.06 -10.68 -11.88
N LEU A 125 -11.90 -9.78 -11.38
CA LEU A 125 -13.11 -10.13 -10.62
C LEU A 125 -14.10 -10.95 -11.46
N ALA A 126 -14.30 -10.57 -12.73
CA ALA A 126 -15.13 -11.33 -13.65
C ALA A 126 -14.63 -12.78 -13.81
N LEU A 127 -13.32 -12.99 -13.99
CA LEU A 127 -12.73 -14.33 -14.06
C LEU A 127 -12.84 -15.09 -12.74
N CYS A 128 -12.60 -14.43 -11.60
CA CYS A 128 -12.73 -15.07 -10.28
C CYS A 128 -14.15 -15.57 -10.00
N SER A 129 -15.16 -14.84 -10.47
CA SER A 129 -16.58 -15.19 -10.30
C SER A 129 -17.03 -16.39 -11.13
N ARG A 130 -16.25 -16.82 -12.14
CA ARG A 130 -16.58 -18.00 -12.96
C ARG A 130 -16.35 -19.26 -12.15
N SER A 131 -17.38 -20.06 -11.95
CA SER A 131 -17.30 -21.31 -11.18
C SER A 131 -16.65 -22.45 -11.97
N GLU A 132 -16.70 -22.37 -13.30
CA GLU A 132 -16.27 -23.42 -14.22
C GLU A 132 -14.75 -23.49 -14.40
N LEU A 133 -13.99 -22.48 -13.94
CA LEU A 133 -12.53 -22.47 -14.04
C LEU A 133 -11.91 -23.51 -13.10
N ASP A 134 -11.05 -24.36 -13.66
CA ASP A 134 -10.25 -25.28 -12.86
C ASP A 134 -9.24 -24.53 -11.97
N CYS A 135 -8.76 -25.21 -10.92
CA CYS A 135 -7.88 -24.63 -9.91
C CYS A 135 -6.54 -24.14 -10.48
N ARG A 136 -6.01 -24.82 -11.50
CA ARG A 136 -4.74 -24.42 -12.12
C ARG A 136 -4.90 -23.16 -12.97
N ILE A 137 -5.97 -23.08 -13.75
CA ILE A 137 -6.32 -21.87 -14.50
C ILE A 137 -6.55 -20.71 -13.55
N ARG A 138 -7.18 -20.93 -12.40
CA ARG A 138 -7.32 -19.88 -11.37
C ARG A 138 -5.95 -19.39 -10.90
N GLU A 139 -5.06 -20.29 -10.49
CA GLU A 139 -3.69 -19.93 -10.06
C GLU A 139 -2.94 -19.14 -11.14
N ASP A 140 -3.05 -19.55 -12.41
CA ASP A 140 -2.45 -18.84 -13.54
C ASP A 140 -3.06 -17.44 -13.73
N VAL A 141 -4.38 -17.29 -13.58
CA VAL A 141 -5.06 -15.98 -13.60
C VAL A 141 -4.54 -15.07 -12.48
N PHE A 142 -4.44 -15.57 -11.24
CA PHE A 142 -3.88 -14.82 -10.11
C PHE A 142 -2.44 -14.38 -10.39
N TYR A 143 -1.61 -15.29 -10.91
CA TYR A 143 -0.22 -15.00 -11.23
C TYR A 143 -0.10 -13.90 -12.28
N VAL A 144 -0.85 -13.99 -13.39
CA VAL A 144 -0.81 -13.00 -14.47
C VAL A 144 -1.38 -11.64 -14.01
N ALA A 145 -2.44 -11.64 -13.20
CA ALA A 145 -2.98 -10.43 -12.59
C ALA A 145 -1.92 -9.72 -11.72
N GLY A 146 -1.18 -10.49 -10.91
CA GLY A 146 -0.07 -9.96 -10.11
C GLY A 146 1.04 -9.33 -10.96
N ARG A 147 1.36 -9.91 -12.12
CA ARG A 147 2.32 -9.29 -13.05
C ARG A 147 1.79 -8.01 -13.69
N ALA A 148 0.50 -7.95 -13.99
CA ALA A 148 -0.13 -6.72 -14.50
C ALA A 148 -0.06 -5.59 -13.47
N ALA A 149 -0.40 -5.88 -12.21
CA ALA A 149 -0.29 -4.93 -11.10
C ALA A 149 1.16 -4.45 -10.91
N MET A 150 2.12 -5.37 -10.85
CA MET A 150 3.54 -5.00 -10.75
C MET A 150 4.02 -4.12 -11.91
N ALA A 151 3.56 -4.40 -13.14
CA ALA A 151 3.89 -3.57 -14.29
C ALA A 151 3.32 -2.14 -14.15
N LEU A 152 2.10 -1.98 -13.60
CA LEU A 152 1.52 -0.67 -13.28
C LEU A 152 2.32 0.04 -12.19
N ASP A 153 2.67 -0.64 -11.11
CA ASP A 153 3.47 -0.07 -10.01
C ASP A 153 4.80 0.50 -10.49
N LEU A 154 5.43 -0.19 -11.46
CA LEU A 154 6.67 0.23 -12.09
C LEU A 154 6.48 1.33 -13.15
N GLY A 155 5.24 1.62 -13.57
CA GLY A 155 4.91 2.61 -14.61
C GLY A 155 4.99 2.08 -16.05
N HIS A 156 5.03 0.76 -16.23
CA HIS A 156 5.09 0.10 -17.54
C HIS A 156 3.68 -0.17 -18.09
N LEU A 157 2.99 0.89 -18.51
CA LEU A 157 1.58 0.84 -18.94
C LEU A 157 1.32 -0.22 -20.03
N GLU A 158 2.14 -0.25 -21.08
CA GLU A 158 1.99 -1.23 -22.15
C GLU A 158 2.21 -2.68 -21.67
N ALA A 159 3.12 -2.87 -20.71
CA ALA A 159 3.36 -4.19 -20.14
C ALA A 159 2.15 -4.64 -19.33
N ALA A 160 1.59 -3.75 -18.51
CA ALA A 160 0.36 -4.02 -17.77
C ALA A 160 -0.80 -4.42 -18.70
N GLU A 161 -1.03 -3.65 -19.77
CA GLU A 161 -2.07 -3.99 -20.74
C GLU A 161 -1.83 -5.33 -21.45
N ARG A 162 -0.57 -5.67 -21.76
CA ARG A 162 -0.22 -6.98 -22.31
C ARG A 162 -0.56 -8.10 -21.32
N GLU A 163 -0.26 -7.92 -20.05
CA GLU A 163 -0.58 -8.89 -19.00
C GLU A 163 -2.09 -9.03 -18.80
N ILE A 164 -2.86 -7.93 -18.85
CA ILE A 164 -4.32 -8.00 -18.77
C ILE A 164 -4.90 -8.83 -19.93
N ARG A 165 -4.42 -8.60 -21.16
CA ARG A 165 -4.85 -9.41 -22.33
C ARG A 165 -4.47 -10.89 -22.16
N ARG A 166 -3.29 -11.17 -21.62
CA ARG A 166 -2.84 -12.55 -21.33
C ARG A 166 -3.72 -13.20 -20.26
N MET A 167 -4.11 -12.47 -19.22
CA MET A 167 -4.99 -12.96 -18.16
C MET A 167 -6.35 -13.37 -18.72
N GLU A 168 -6.93 -12.54 -19.60
CA GLU A 168 -8.18 -12.88 -20.29
C GLU A 168 -8.02 -14.15 -21.14
N GLN A 169 -6.90 -14.30 -21.85
CA GLN A 169 -6.64 -15.51 -22.65
C GLN A 169 -6.56 -16.77 -21.80
N VAL A 170 -5.82 -16.72 -20.69
CA VAL A 170 -5.69 -17.84 -19.73
C VAL A 170 -7.05 -18.19 -19.15
N GLY A 171 -7.82 -17.20 -18.70
CA GLY A 171 -9.15 -17.41 -18.15
C GLY A 171 -10.22 -17.79 -19.18
N SER A 172 -9.94 -17.69 -20.49
CA SER A 172 -10.88 -18.06 -21.55
C SER A 172 -10.71 -19.49 -22.05
N VAL A 173 -9.67 -20.20 -21.61
CA VAL A 173 -9.47 -21.61 -21.97
C VAL A 173 -10.58 -22.46 -21.34
N GLU A 174 -11.27 -23.28 -22.16
CA GLU A 174 -12.26 -24.23 -21.64
C GLU A 174 -11.57 -25.27 -20.73
N SER A 175 -12.08 -25.42 -19.51
CA SER A 175 -11.59 -26.37 -18.53
C SER A 175 -11.72 -27.80 -19.06
N GLY A 176 -10.59 -28.43 -19.42
CA GLY A 176 -10.53 -29.87 -19.54
C GLY A 176 -10.74 -30.50 -18.16
N GLU A 177 -11.50 -31.60 -18.08
CA GLU A 177 -11.97 -32.28 -16.85
C GLU A 177 -10.89 -32.48 -15.76
N GLY A 178 -10.64 -31.43 -14.97
CA GLY A 178 -9.74 -31.44 -13.81
C GLY A 178 -10.55 -31.28 -12.54
N ARG A 179 -10.94 -32.38 -11.91
CA ARG A 179 -11.62 -32.38 -10.60
C ARG A 179 -10.72 -31.77 -9.53
N CYS A 180 -11.02 -30.56 -9.07
CA CYS A 180 -10.38 -29.99 -7.88
C CYS A 180 -11.12 -30.52 -6.63
N LEU A 181 -10.43 -31.36 -5.84
CA LEU A 181 -10.85 -31.71 -4.49
C LEU A 181 -10.63 -30.48 -3.59
N GLY A 182 -11.67 -30.15 -2.82
CA GLY A 182 -11.89 -28.84 -2.22
C GLY A 182 -10.73 -28.26 -1.42
N MET A 183 -10.43 -26.99 -1.67
CA MET A 183 -9.77 -26.13 -0.70
C MET A 183 -10.85 -25.41 0.11
N GLY A 184 -10.92 -25.76 1.40
CA GLY A 184 -11.79 -25.11 2.36
C GLY A 184 -11.39 -23.66 2.54
N TRP A 185 -12.35 -22.76 2.34
CA TRP A 185 -12.23 -21.36 2.68
C TRP A 185 -12.28 -21.23 4.19
N HIS A 186 -11.14 -21.01 4.84
CA HIS A 186 -11.14 -20.45 6.19
C HIS A 186 -11.44 -18.95 6.07
N GLN A 187 -12.73 -18.60 6.17
CA GLN A 187 -13.14 -17.27 6.63
C GLN A 187 -12.77 -17.18 8.11
N GLY A 188 -11.74 -16.39 8.42
CA GLY A 188 -11.43 -15.96 9.78
C GLY A 188 -12.22 -14.70 10.09
N SER A 189 -13.38 -14.86 10.73
CA SER A 189 -14.06 -13.81 11.48
C SER A 189 -13.66 -13.91 12.94
N ALA A 190 -12.99 -12.88 13.45
CA ALA A 190 -13.05 -12.29 14.81
C ALA A 190 -11.79 -11.47 15.07
#